data_AF-A0A8T5R9T2-F1
#
_entry.id   AF-A0A8T5R9T2-F1
#
_cell.length_a   1.000
_cell.length_b   1.000
_cell.length_c   1.000
_cell.angle_alpha   90.00
_cell.angle_beta   90.00
_cell.angle_gamma   90.00
#
_symmetry.space_group_name_H-M   'P 1'
#
loop_
_entity.id
_entity.type
_entity.pdbx_description
1 polymer ?
#
loop_
_entity_poly.entity_id
_entity_poly.type
_entity_poly.pdbx_seq_one_letter_code
_entity_poly.pdbx_strand_id
1 'polypeptide(L)'
;METKANKIYLLMIYAIFPIIASIVYVIEEPIPYLGSNELIHRIGSIFGIFAFIWMCFNIIIMTKIRVIETNYSLDWLNKFHMWTAVIAIILGSLHYPLIRLGGAIDPTQLRTGNFGWASFIILMLLAKIFMSNRLVKYKAIGKLRLSAFIMRFKYDTNKILHNVMMVGLALIFYHSIISFTSISSVYMLGIYYFFFGITIIGWFYHKLIRRFRSTSDPYAYRKSSWDDVGLDGVSEKDRKWAFRSLKQNPSLYPCLQCGTCTSECPVSIVTKGNYNPRRNILTTLLGYKDLLLKGDDLVIWGCTDCHTCNEVCPQGIELTDLFASLKNQSIALGKGPDYIIEQAITIFDNAKAIPSQPAIERRRQELGLPAVSEPNISEVQTLLTNLGIKDKIELRT
;
A
#
# COMPACT_ATOMS: atom_id res chain seq x y z
N MET A 1 14.12 8.97 -9.21
CA MET A 1 15.04 9.79 -8.39
C MET A 1 14.34 11.11 -8.10
N GLU A 2 13.96 11.34 -6.86
CA GLU A 2 13.29 12.57 -6.43
C GLU A 2 14.36 13.65 -6.23
N THR A 3 14.32 14.74 -6.99
CA THR A 3 15.28 15.85 -6.78
C THR A 3 14.82 16.70 -5.59
N LYS A 4 15.77 17.23 -4.81
CA LYS A 4 15.45 18.21 -3.74
C LYS A 4 14.65 19.40 -4.28
N ALA A 5 14.90 19.80 -5.53
CA ALA A 5 14.20 20.87 -6.22
C ALA A 5 12.70 20.60 -6.39
N ASN A 6 12.32 19.38 -6.75
CA ASN A 6 10.90 19.01 -6.89
C ASN A 6 10.17 19.15 -5.53
N LYS A 7 10.76 18.61 -4.45
CA LYS A 7 10.17 18.75 -3.09
C LYS A 7 9.91 20.20 -2.72
N ILE A 8 10.87 21.09 -3.02
CA ILE A 8 10.75 22.52 -2.75
C ILE A 8 9.59 23.13 -3.54
N TYR A 9 9.41 22.76 -4.81
CA TYR A 9 8.34 23.27 -5.65
C TYR A 9 6.94 22.92 -5.13
N LEU A 10 6.69 21.67 -4.73
CA LEU A 10 5.38 21.29 -4.17
C LEU A 10 5.12 22.00 -2.83
N LEU A 11 6.14 22.10 -1.98
CA LEU A 11 6.03 22.82 -0.70
C LEU A 11 5.71 24.30 -0.90
N MET A 12 6.35 24.93 -1.90
CA MET A 12 6.05 26.32 -2.28
C MET A 12 4.61 26.49 -2.72
N ILE A 13 4.12 25.64 -3.64
CA ILE A 13 2.71 25.65 -4.07
C ILE A 13 1.77 25.54 -2.85
N TYR A 14 2.04 24.57 -1.98
CA TYR A 14 1.20 24.28 -0.82
C TYR A 14 1.14 25.44 0.19
N ALA A 15 2.21 26.22 0.30
CA ALA A 15 2.30 27.37 1.18
C ALA A 15 1.73 28.65 0.54
N ILE A 16 1.99 28.89 -0.75
CA ILE A 16 1.66 30.14 -1.43
C ILE A 16 0.15 30.32 -1.60
N PHE A 17 -0.57 29.28 -2.01
CA PHE A 17 -2.00 29.39 -2.31
C PHE A 17 -2.87 29.84 -1.11
N PRO A 18 -2.73 29.29 0.10
CA PRO A 18 -3.48 29.80 1.25
C PRO A 18 -3.03 31.20 1.69
N ILE A 19 -1.77 31.57 1.48
CA ILE A 19 -1.28 32.93 1.72
C ILE A 19 -1.97 33.91 0.77
N ILE A 20 -2.02 33.61 -0.53
CA ILE A 20 -2.70 34.45 -1.53
C ILE A 20 -4.17 34.60 -1.17
N ALA A 21 -4.86 33.51 -0.85
CA ALA A 21 -6.27 33.56 -0.45
C ALA A 21 -6.47 34.40 0.82
N SER A 22 -5.54 34.35 1.77
CA SER A 22 -5.57 35.17 2.98
C SER A 22 -5.32 36.65 2.69
N ILE A 23 -4.46 36.98 1.73
CA ILE A 23 -4.24 38.36 1.28
C ILE A 23 -5.50 38.89 0.61
N VAL A 24 -6.10 38.12 -0.30
CA VAL A 24 -7.38 38.48 -0.94
C VAL A 24 -8.45 38.70 0.12
N TYR A 25 -8.57 37.79 1.09
CA TYR A 25 -9.47 37.95 2.23
C TYR A 25 -9.28 39.28 2.96
N VAL A 26 -8.03 39.63 3.31
CA VAL A 26 -7.73 40.88 4.04
C VAL A 26 -8.05 42.12 3.22
N ILE A 27 -7.86 42.08 1.90
CA ILE A 27 -8.15 43.20 0.99
C ILE A 27 -9.66 43.36 0.77
N GLU A 28 -10.35 42.24 0.56
CA GLU A 28 -11.73 42.20 0.08
C GLU A 28 -12.77 42.28 1.18
N GLU A 29 -12.43 41.89 2.41
CA GLU A 29 -13.41 41.85 3.50
C GLU A 29 -13.80 43.28 3.90
N PRO A 30 -15.04 43.71 3.59
CA PRO A 30 -15.53 45.00 4.03
C PRO A 30 -15.91 44.83 5.50
N ILE A 31 -15.04 45.34 6.37
CA ILE A 31 -15.10 45.25 7.84
C ILE A 31 -16.54 45.41 8.37
N PRO A 32 -17.20 44.36 8.88
CA PRO A 32 -18.43 44.52 9.65
C PRO A 32 -18.14 44.65 11.15
N TYR A 33 -16.95 44.23 11.59
CA TYR A 33 -16.57 44.08 12.99
C TYR A 33 -15.65 45.21 13.45
N LEU A 34 -16.22 46.40 13.63
CA LEU A 34 -15.60 47.55 14.30
C LEU A 34 -15.55 47.33 15.84
N GLY A 35 -14.79 46.34 16.30
CA GLY A 35 -14.69 45.99 17.73
C GLY A 35 -13.29 45.55 18.17
N SER A 36 -13.04 45.48 19.49
CA SER A 36 -11.72 45.18 20.08
C SER A 36 -11.11 43.82 19.70
N ASN A 37 -11.92 42.92 19.13
CA ASN A 37 -11.54 41.55 18.78
C ASN A 37 -11.38 41.34 17.26
N GLU A 38 -11.31 42.42 16.47
CA GLU A 38 -11.16 42.36 15.01
C GLU A 38 -9.95 41.52 14.57
N LEU A 39 -8.78 41.76 15.18
CA LEU A 39 -7.56 41.01 14.87
C LEU A 39 -7.73 39.51 15.15
N ILE A 40 -8.41 39.15 16.25
CA ILE A 40 -8.67 37.77 16.63
C ILE A 40 -9.58 37.09 15.61
N HIS A 41 -10.63 37.81 15.16
CA HIS A 41 -11.53 37.33 14.11
C HIS A 41 -10.77 37.08 12.80
N ARG A 42 -9.95 38.04 12.35
CA ARG A 42 -9.15 37.91 11.13
C ARG A 42 -8.18 36.73 11.19
N ILE A 43 -7.47 36.55 12.30
CA ILE A 43 -6.57 35.40 12.50
C ILE A 43 -7.37 34.10 12.45
N GLY A 44 -8.54 34.07 13.11
CA GLY A 44 -9.46 32.95 13.04
C GLY A 44 -9.83 32.62 11.60
N SER A 45 -10.29 33.60 10.82
CA SER A 45 -10.67 33.41 9.42
C SER A 45 -9.52 32.92 8.54
N ILE A 46 -8.30 33.46 8.74
CA ILE A 46 -7.09 32.98 8.06
C ILE A 46 -6.84 31.50 8.38
N PHE A 47 -7.00 31.07 9.63
CA PHE A 47 -6.87 29.64 9.98
C PHE A 47 -7.92 28.79 9.27
N GLY A 48 -9.14 29.29 9.11
CA GLY A 48 -10.20 28.64 8.33
C GLY A 48 -9.83 28.51 6.85
N ILE A 49 -9.31 29.57 6.24
CA ILE A 49 -8.83 29.58 4.84
C ILE A 49 -7.71 28.55 4.63
N PHE A 50 -6.70 28.56 5.51
CA PHE A 50 -5.60 27.59 5.47
C PHE A 50 -6.11 26.16 5.63
N ALA A 51 -6.98 25.91 6.61
CA ALA A 51 -7.55 24.59 6.86
C ALA A 51 -8.29 24.07 5.62
N PHE A 52 -9.17 24.88 5.03
CA PHE A 52 -9.94 24.49 3.84
C PHE A 52 -9.04 24.19 2.64
N ILE A 53 -8.13 25.11 2.29
CA ILE A 53 -7.27 24.95 1.11
C ILE A 53 -6.34 23.75 1.28
N TRP A 54 -5.78 23.53 2.47
CA TRP A 54 -4.96 22.35 2.74
C TRP A 54 -5.77 21.06 2.75
N MET A 55 -7.02 21.07 3.18
CA MET A 55 -7.89 19.89 3.04
C MET A 55 -8.16 19.58 1.56
N CYS A 56 -8.43 20.58 0.72
CA CYS A 56 -8.56 20.41 -0.72
C CYS A 56 -7.28 19.83 -1.34
N PHE A 57 -6.12 20.39 -1.02
CA PHE A 57 -4.86 19.87 -1.52
C PHE A 57 -4.54 18.46 -1.02
N ASN A 58 -4.87 18.13 0.24
CA ASN A 58 -4.69 16.79 0.80
C ASN A 58 -5.36 15.70 -0.03
N ILE A 59 -6.55 15.99 -0.56
CA ILE A 59 -7.21 15.09 -1.48
C ILE A 59 -6.45 15.06 -2.80
N ILE A 60 -6.16 16.21 -3.40
CA ILE A 60 -5.49 16.33 -4.71
C ILE A 60 -4.15 15.59 -4.76
N ILE A 61 -3.28 15.74 -3.76
CA ILE A 61 -1.98 15.04 -3.74
C ILE A 61 -2.13 13.52 -3.72
N MET A 62 -3.24 13.02 -3.16
CA MET A 62 -3.57 11.59 -3.11
C MET A 62 -4.35 11.12 -4.35
N THR A 63 -4.78 12.02 -5.25
CA THR A 63 -5.48 11.66 -6.50
C THR A 63 -4.59 11.00 -7.55
N LYS A 64 -3.28 10.83 -7.27
CA LYS A 64 -2.33 10.10 -8.13
C LYS A 64 -2.26 10.66 -9.56
N ILE A 65 -2.21 11.99 -9.67
CA ILE A 65 -2.01 12.68 -10.94
C ILE A 65 -0.60 12.36 -11.45
N ARG A 66 -0.45 12.07 -12.75
CA ARG A 66 0.81 11.63 -13.37
C ARG A 66 2.00 12.52 -13.01
N VAL A 67 1.82 13.85 -13.06
CA VAL A 67 2.85 14.83 -12.72
C VAL A 67 3.33 14.69 -11.27
N ILE A 68 2.44 14.35 -10.34
CA ILE A 68 2.80 14.14 -8.94
C ILE A 68 3.52 12.78 -8.79
N GLU A 69 3.00 11.72 -9.41
CA GLU A 69 3.59 10.38 -9.29
C GLU A 69 4.97 10.24 -9.95
N THR A 70 5.23 10.99 -11.03
CA THR A 70 6.54 10.97 -11.69
C THR A 70 7.62 11.70 -10.89
N ASN A 71 7.22 12.65 -10.05
CA ASN A 71 8.15 13.55 -9.36
C ASN A 71 8.36 13.19 -7.89
N TYR A 72 7.41 12.51 -7.23
CA TYR A 72 7.46 12.19 -5.80
C TYR A 72 7.25 10.71 -5.53
N SER A 73 8.02 10.18 -4.57
CA SER A 73 7.79 8.81 -4.09
C SER A 73 6.50 8.73 -3.28
N LEU A 74 5.83 7.57 -3.33
CA LEU A 74 4.61 7.36 -2.55
C LEU A 74 4.85 7.48 -1.03
N ASP A 75 5.97 6.95 -0.53
CA ASP A 75 6.30 7.03 0.90
C ASP A 75 6.37 8.49 1.36
N TRP A 76 7.01 9.35 0.57
CA TRP A 76 7.07 10.77 0.85
C TRP A 76 5.70 11.43 0.79
N LEU A 77 4.91 11.16 -0.27
CA LEU A 77 3.56 11.71 -0.43
C LEU A 77 2.64 11.31 0.73
N ASN A 78 2.70 10.07 1.20
CA ASN A 78 1.91 9.58 2.33
C ASN A 78 2.29 10.28 3.63
N LYS A 79 3.59 10.46 3.90
CA LYS A 79 4.08 11.22 5.06
C LYS A 79 3.63 12.66 4.98
N PHE A 80 3.76 13.29 3.82
CA PHE A 80 3.34 14.66 3.58
C PHE A 80 1.84 14.84 3.82
N HIS A 81 0.99 14.00 3.21
CA HIS A 81 -0.45 13.97 3.43
C HIS A 81 -0.84 13.83 4.90
N MET A 82 -0.21 12.89 5.62
CA MET A 82 -0.50 12.68 7.04
C MET A 82 -0.21 13.94 7.85
N TRP A 83 0.95 14.57 7.64
CA TRP A 83 1.33 15.78 8.38
C TRP A 83 0.43 16.97 8.04
N THR A 84 0.19 17.25 6.77
CA THR A 84 -0.63 18.39 6.37
C THR A 84 -2.10 18.22 6.76
N ALA A 85 -2.64 17.00 6.74
CA ALA A 85 -4.00 16.72 7.23
C ALA A 85 -4.13 17.01 8.73
N VAL A 86 -3.14 16.62 9.55
CA VAL A 86 -3.11 16.92 10.98
C VAL A 86 -3.07 18.43 11.22
N ILE A 87 -2.19 19.15 10.51
CA ILE A 87 -2.07 20.61 10.69
C ILE A 87 -3.36 21.32 10.26
N ALA A 88 -3.97 20.91 9.13
CA ALA A 88 -5.23 21.50 8.67
C ALA A 88 -6.36 21.31 9.69
N ILE A 89 -6.46 20.13 10.32
CA ILE A 89 -7.44 19.86 11.37
C ILE A 89 -7.16 20.70 12.62
N ILE A 90 -5.90 20.90 13.01
CA ILE A 90 -5.54 21.77 14.12
C ILE A 90 -5.98 23.22 13.83
N LEU A 91 -5.67 23.74 12.64
CA LEU A 91 -6.08 25.09 12.24
C LEU A 91 -7.60 25.23 12.21
N GLY A 92 -8.32 24.25 11.66
CA GLY A 92 -9.78 24.24 11.67
C GLY A 92 -10.38 24.17 13.09
N SER A 93 -9.71 23.47 14.01
CA SER A 93 -10.11 23.39 15.42
C SER A 93 -9.87 24.70 16.16
N LEU A 94 -8.78 25.41 15.85
CA LEU A 94 -8.44 26.70 16.43
C LEU A 94 -9.26 27.85 15.83
N HIS A 95 -9.73 27.71 14.59
CA HIS A 95 -10.60 28.68 13.92
C HIS A 95 -11.89 28.95 14.73
N TYR A 96 -12.60 27.90 15.13
CA TYR A 96 -13.88 28.04 15.86
C TYR A 96 -13.82 28.92 17.12
N PRO A 97 -12.93 28.67 18.11
CA PRO A 97 -12.85 29.51 19.30
C PRO A 97 -12.44 30.95 18.96
N LEU A 98 -11.57 31.16 17.96
CA LEU A 98 -11.16 32.51 17.55
C LEU A 98 -12.31 33.30 16.92
N ILE A 99 -13.10 32.67 16.05
CA ILE A 99 -14.30 33.31 15.48
C ILE A 99 -15.33 33.61 16.56
N ARG A 100 -15.53 32.69 17.51
CA ARG A 100 -16.47 32.88 18.63
C ARG A 100 -16.06 34.02 19.56
N LEU A 101 -14.77 34.23 19.79
CA LEU A 101 -14.26 35.39 20.51
C LEU A 101 -14.44 36.69 19.71
N GLY A 102 -14.51 36.59 18.39
CA GLY A 102 -14.71 37.70 17.46
C GLY A 102 -16.15 38.20 17.31
N GLY A 103 -17.18 37.45 17.72
CA GLY A 103 -18.57 37.91 17.65
C GLY A 103 -19.64 36.82 17.52
N ALA A 104 -20.85 37.22 17.12
CA ALA A 104 -21.98 36.33 16.91
C ALA A 104 -21.77 35.46 15.65
N ILE A 105 -22.07 34.17 15.77
CA ILE A 105 -21.92 33.19 14.68
C ILE A 105 -23.31 32.83 14.19
N ASP A 106 -23.50 32.85 12.87
CA ASP A 106 -24.73 32.35 12.26
C ASP A 106 -24.97 30.88 12.67
N PRO A 107 -26.16 30.52 13.21
CA PRO A 107 -26.45 29.18 13.68
C PRO A 107 -26.31 28.10 12.59
N THR A 108 -26.60 28.45 11.33
CA THR A 108 -26.49 27.52 10.19
C THR A 108 -25.02 27.26 9.87
N GLN A 109 -24.21 28.32 9.81
CA GLN A 109 -22.77 28.25 9.61
C GLN A 109 -22.07 27.47 10.73
N LEU A 110 -22.48 27.65 11.98
CA LEU A 110 -21.96 26.87 13.11
C LEU A 110 -22.26 25.37 12.96
N ARG A 111 -23.51 25.04 12.58
CA ARG A 111 -23.95 23.65 12.45
C ARG A 111 -23.19 22.92 11.35
N THR A 112 -23.05 23.53 10.18
CA THR A 112 -22.35 22.95 9.02
C THR A 112 -20.85 22.79 9.31
N GLY A 113 -20.24 23.78 9.99
CA GLY A 113 -18.86 23.70 10.46
C GLY A 113 -18.63 22.55 11.46
N ASN A 114 -19.51 22.39 12.46
CA ASN A 114 -19.41 21.32 13.45
C ASN A 114 -19.55 19.92 12.84
N PHE A 115 -20.52 19.71 11.93
CA PHE A 115 -20.68 18.42 11.25
C PHE A 115 -19.49 18.10 10.35
N GLY A 116 -19.01 19.09 9.59
CA GLY A 116 -17.81 18.95 8.78
C GLY A 116 -16.61 18.55 9.63
N TRP A 117 -16.29 19.33 10.68
CA TRP A 117 -15.17 19.07 11.58
C TRP A 117 -15.25 17.69 12.25
N ALA A 118 -16.41 17.32 12.79
CA ALA A 118 -16.61 16.03 13.44
C ALA A 118 -16.34 14.87 12.47
N SER A 119 -16.78 14.99 11.21
CA SER A 119 -16.50 13.98 10.18
C SER A 119 -14.99 13.80 9.96
N PHE A 120 -14.21 14.88 9.87
CA PHE A 120 -12.76 14.80 9.67
C PHE A 120 -12.01 14.25 10.88
N ILE A 121 -12.40 14.61 12.10
CA ILE A 121 -11.82 14.07 13.33
C ILE A 121 -12.07 12.57 13.43
N ILE A 122 -13.31 12.13 13.21
CA ILE A 122 -13.68 10.71 13.26
C ILE A 122 -12.88 9.94 12.19
N LEU A 123 -12.82 10.46 10.97
CA LEU A 123 -12.05 9.85 9.89
C LEU A 123 -10.55 9.79 10.22
N MET A 124 -9.96 10.83 10.80
CA MET A 124 -8.56 10.83 11.21
C MET A 124 -8.28 9.83 12.34
N LEU A 125 -9.15 9.73 13.33
CA LEU A 125 -9.03 8.75 14.41
C LEU A 125 -9.13 7.33 13.87
N LEU A 126 -10.12 7.06 13.01
CA LEU A 126 -10.28 5.77 12.35
C LEU A 126 -9.08 5.48 11.44
N ALA A 127 -8.56 6.45 10.70
CA ALA A 127 -7.34 6.30 9.91
C ALA A 127 -6.11 6.04 10.80
N LYS A 128 -5.98 6.64 11.97
CA LYS A 128 -4.88 6.33 12.87
C LYS A 128 -5.01 4.91 13.45
N ILE A 129 -6.24 4.53 13.82
CA ILE A 129 -6.57 3.20 14.38
C ILE A 129 -6.48 2.11 13.31
N PHE A 130 -6.82 2.37 12.05
CA PHE A 130 -6.91 1.34 11.01
C PHE A 130 -6.05 1.61 9.76
N MET A 131 -5.25 2.69 9.74
CA MET A 131 -4.19 3.01 8.71
C MET A 131 -2.72 3.17 9.25
N SER A 132 -2.46 3.33 10.57
CA SER A 132 -1.09 3.38 11.17
C SER A 132 -0.62 2.21 12.08
N ASN A 133 0.48 1.51 11.71
CA ASN A 133 1.10 0.40 12.47
C ASN A 133 1.61 0.78 13.87
N ARG A 134 1.78 2.07 14.18
CA ARG A 134 2.36 2.55 15.44
C ARG A 134 1.53 2.21 16.69
N LEU A 135 0.24 1.97 16.52
CA LEU A 135 -0.69 1.73 17.63
C LEU A 135 -0.90 0.24 17.96
N VAL A 136 -0.31 -0.68 17.17
CA VAL A 136 -0.47 -2.14 17.33
C VAL A 136 0.08 -2.66 18.66
N LYS A 137 1.10 -1.97 19.21
CA LYS A 137 1.71 -2.32 20.51
C LYS A 137 0.73 -2.36 21.68
N TYR A 138 -0.45 -1.74 21.55
CA TYR A 138 -1.49 -1.76 22.58
C TYR A 138 -2.48 -2.91 22.35
N LYS A 139 -2.52 -3.89 23.28
CA LYS A 139 -3.39 -5.08 23.20
C LYS A 139 -4.87 -4.78 22.93
N ALA A 140 -5.40 -3.68 23.48
CA ALA A 140 -6.78 -3.25 23.25
C ALA A 140 -7.07 -2.92 21.77
N ILE A 141 -6.12 -2.29 21.07
CA ILE A 141 -6.25 -1.93 19.66
C ILE A 141 -6.15 -3.19 18.79
N GLY A 142 -5.31 -4.15 19.16
CA GLY A 142 -5.26 -5.48 18.53
C GLY A 142 -6.61 -6.21 18.60
N LYS A 143 -7.25 -6.26 19.79
CA LYS A 143 -8.58 -6.85 19.98
C LYS A 143 -9.67 -6.13 19.18
N LEU A 144 -9.66 -4.80 19.17
CA LEU A 144 -10.62 -3.99 18.41
C LEU A 144 -10.55 -4.30 16.91
N ARG A 145 -9.34 -4.39 16.36
CA ARG A 145 -9.14 -4.70 14.93
C ARG A 145 -9.52 -6.12 14.58
N LEU A 146 -9.21 -7.08 15.44
CA LEU A 146 -9.62 -8.47 15.26
C LEU A 146 -11.15 -8.60 15.26
N SER A 147 -11.83 -7.92 16.19
CA SER A 147 -13.29 -7.85 16.23
C SER A 147 -13.86 -7.20 14.96
N ALA A 148 -13.30 -6.08 14.50
CA ALA A 148 -13.69 -5.43 13.26
C ALA A 148 -13.49 -6.35 12.03
N PHE A 149 -12.38 -7.10 11.98
CA PHE A 149 -12.12 -8.08 10.93
C PHE A 149 -13.15 -9.21 10.90
N ILE A 150 -13.51 -9.76 12.07
CA ILE A 150 -14.55 -10.79 12.23
C ILE A 150 -15.91 -10.27 11.76
N MET A 151 -16.24 -9.00 12.03
CA MET A 151 -17.44 -8.33 11.54
C MET A 151 -17.41 -7.95 10.04
N ARG A 152 -16.50 -8.54 9.25
CA ARG A 152 -16.27 -8.25 7.82
C ARG A 152 -15.89 -6.78 7.53
N PHE A 153 -15.41 -6.03 8.51
CA PHE A 153 -14.87 -4.68 8.32
C PHE A 153 -13.44 -4.78 7.76
N LYS A 154 -13.35 -5.18 6.48
CA LYS A 154 -12.08 -5.39 5.74
C LYS A 154 -11.44 -4.05 5.35
N TYR A 155 -10.20 -4.08 4.87
CA TYR A 155 -9.52 -2.92 4.27
C TYR A 155 -10.39 -2.21 3.21
N ASP A 156 -11.15 -2.98 2.43
CA ASP A 156 -12.04 -2.46 1.41
C ASP A 156 -13.18 -1.60 2.00
N THR A 157 -13.60 -1.86 3.25
CA THR A 157 -14.55 -1.04 4.02
C THR A 157 -13.93 0.26 4.52
N ASN A 158 -12.65 0.28 4.89
CA ASN A 158 -11.93 1.53 5.21
C ASN A 158 -11.71 2.43 4.00
N LYS A 159 -11.65 1.86 2.78
CA LYS A 159 -11.65 2.61 1.53
C LYS A 159 -13.00 3.30 1.28
N ILE A 160 -14.10 2.69 1.70
CA ILE A 160 -15.43 3.32 1.69
C ILE A 160 -15.45 4.46 2.71
N LEU A 161 -14.91 4.24 3.91
CA LEU A 161 -14.82 5.25 4.96
C LEU A 161 -14.05 6.50 4.49
N HIS A 162 -12.94 6.36 3.77
CA HIS A 162 -12.22 7.52 3.21
C HIS A 162 -12.96 8.20 2.04
N ASN A 163 -13.92 7.54 1.37
CA ASN A 163 -14.80 8.23 0.42
C ASN A 163 -15.81 9.14 1.13
N VAL A 164 -16.13 8.87 2.41
CA VAL A 164 -16.95 9.77 3.26
C VAL A 164 -16.23 11.11 3.46
N MET A 165 -14.91 11.18 3.27
CA MET A 165 -14.16 12.44 3.30
C MET A 165 -14.70 13.48 2.30
N MET A 166 -15.26 13.05 1.17
CA MET A 166 -15.89 13.97 0.22
C MET A 166 -17.18 14.59 0.76
N VAL A 167 -17.93 13.85 1.59
CA VAL A 167 -19.11 14.38 2.29
C VAL A 167 -18.66 15.42 3.31
N GLY A 168 -17.62 15.13 4.09
CA GLY A 168 -17.02 16.08 5.01
C GLY A 168 -16.55 17.35 4.30
N LEU A 169 -15.86 17.20 3.16
CA LEU A 169 -15.37 18.35 2.39
C LEU A 169 -16.51 19.16 1.80
N ALA A 170 -17.58 18.53 1.30
CA ALA A 170 -18.75 19.23 0.79
C ALA A 170 -19.46 20.04 1.89
N LEU A 171 -19.54 19.51 3.11
CA LEU A 171 -20.09 20.23 4.26
C LEU A 171 -19.24 21.44 4.63
N ILE A 172 -17.91 21.31 4.65
CA ILE A 172 -17.02 22.43 4.91
C ILE A 172 -17.05 23.46 3.77
N PHE A 173 -17.13 23.01 2.51
CA PHE A 173 -17.30 23.91 1.37
C PHE A 173 -18.60 24.72 1.49
N TYR A 174 -19.72 24.06 1.81
CA TYR A 174 -20.98 24.73 2.06
C TYR A 174 -20.86 25.74 3.21
N HIS A 175 -20.24 25.35 4.33
CA HIS A 175 -19.91 26.25 5.44
C HIS A 175 -19.10 27.48 5.01
N SER A 176 -18.14 27.31 4.10
CA SER A 176 -17.32 28.41 3.59
C SER A 176 -18.11 29.36 2.70
N ILE A 177 -18.91 28.87 1.76
CA ILE A 177 -19.63 29.75 0.79
C ILE A 177 -20.80 30.51 1.40
N ILE A 178 -21.39 30.02 2.50
CA ILE A 178 -22.43 30.74 3.25
C ILE A 178 -21.85 31.72 4.27
N SER A 179 -20.52 31.79 4.40
CA SER A 179 -19.88 32.78 5.26
C SER A 179 -20.14 34.20 4.75
N PHE A 180 -20.20 35.17 5.67
CA PHE A 180 -20.34 36.58 5.31
C PHE A 180 -19.29 37.00 4.26
N THR A 181 -18.04 36.62 4.48
CA THR A 181 -16.89 36.88 3.60
C THR A 181 -17.13 36.40 2.16
N SER A 182 -17.72 35.22 1.99
CA SER A 182 -18.02 34.66 0.66
C SER A 182 -19.24 35.28 0.01
N ILE A 183 -20.25 35.64 0.81
CA ILE A 183 -21.44 36.33 0.31
C ILE A 183 -21.07 37.76 -0.12
N SER A 184 -20.15 38.42 0.59
CA SER A 184 -19.77 39.81 0.35
C SER A 184 -18.68 40.01 -0.72
N SER A 185 -17.82 39.02 -0.96
CA SER A 185 -16.74 39.12 -1.96
C SER A 185 -16.82 38.01 -3.00
N VAL A 186 -17.03 38.41 -4.26
CA VAL A 186 -17.01 37.51 -5.41
C VAL A 186 -15.65 36.83 -5.59
N TYR A 187 -14.56 37.48 -5.18
CA TYR A 187 -13.22 36.91 -5.26
C TYR A 187 -13.03 35.78 -4.24
N MET A 188 -13.45 35.99 -2.99
CA MET A 188 -13.40 34.94 -1.96
C MET A 188 -14.32 33.78 -2.31
N LEU A 189 -15.53 34.06 -2.81
CA LEU A 189 -16.42 33.05 -3.34
C LEU A 189 -15.74 32.25 -4.46
N GLY A 190 -15.15 32.94 -5.44
CA GLY A 190 -14.42 32.35 -6.56
C GLY A 190 -13.25 31.46 -6.11
N ILE A 191 -12.48 31.87 -5.10
CA ILE A 191 -11.40 31.09 -4.51
C ILE A 191 -11.93 29.76 -3.96
N TYR A 192 -13.00 29.79 -3.16
CA TYR A 192 -13.55 28.56 -2.58
C TYR A 192 -14.10 27.62 -3.65
N TYR A 193 -14.82 28.15 -4.65
CA TYR A 193 -15.29 27.36 -5.79
C TYR A 193 -14.14 26.78 -6.61
N PHE A 194 -13.07 27.54 -6.82
CA PHE A 194 -11.89 27.08 -7.56
C PHE A 194 -11.26 25.87 -6.86
N PHE A 195 -10.92 25.98 -5.58
CA PHE A 195 -10.27 24.89 -4.84
C PHE A 195 -11.17 23.66 -4.69
N PHE A 196 -12.46 23.87 -4.37
CA PHE A 196 -13.41 22.75 -4.32
C PHE A 196 -13.57 22.08 -5.68
N GLY A 197 -13.68 22.88 -6.75
CA GLY A 197 -13.84 22.40 -8.13
C GLY A 197 -12.66 21.54 -8.57
N ILE A 198 -11.42 22.00 -8.41
CA ILE A 198 -10.24 21.20 -8.77
C ILE A 198 -10.14 19.91 -7.93
N THR A 199 -10.58 19.93 -6.66
CA THR A 199 -10.62 18.74 -5.82
C THR A 199 -11.65 17.73 -6.31
N ILE A 200 -12.86 18.18 -6.68
CA ILE A 200 -13.91 17.33 -7.25
C ILE A 200 -13.47 16.74 -8.59
N ILE A 201 -12.86 17.56 -9.47
CA ILE A 201 -12.31 17.10 -10.75
C ILE A 201 -11.24 16.04 -10.51
N GLY A 202 -10.30 16.29 -9.60
CA GLY A 202 -9.26 15.31 -9.24
C GLY A 202 -9.82 14.03 -8.64
N TRP A 203 -10.81 14.12 -7.76
CA TRP A 203 -11.49 12.97 -7.17
C TRP A 203 -12.24 12.14 -8.22
N PHE A 204 -12.97 12.81 -9.12
CA PHE A 204 -13.68 12.16 -10.22
C PHE A 204 -12.71 11.51 -11.21
N TYR A 205 -11.60 12.18 -11.53
CA TYR A 205 -10.50 11.62 -12.30
C TYR A 205 -9.97 10.33 -11.65
N HIS A 206 -9.70 10.37 -10.34
CA HIS A 206 -9.21 9.21 -9.59
C HIS A 206 -10.23 8.06 -9.53
N LYS A 207 -11.53 8.37 -9.40
CA LYS A 207 -12.58 7.37 -9.21
C LYS A 207 -13.07 6.75 -10.51
N LEU A 208 -13.22 7.56 -11.56
CA LEU A 208 -13.86 7.18 -12.82
C LEU A 208 -12.83 6.93 -13.93
N ILE A 209 -12.04 7.94 -14.29
CA ILE A 209 -11.11 7.89 -15.43
C ILE A 209 -10.03 6.82 -15.21
N ARG A 210 -9.59 6.67 -13.96
CA ARG A 210 -8.62 5.65 -13.56
C ARG A 210 -9.08 4.21 -13.79
N ARG A 211 -10.37 3.92 -13.63
CA ARG A 211 -10.92 2.58 -13.89
C ARG A 211 -10.78 2.20 -15.37
N PHE A 212 -10.96 3.18 -16.26
CA PHE A 212 -10.82 3.00 -17.70
C PHE A 212 -9.36 3.00 -18.18
N ARG A 213 -8.44 3.60 -17.42
CA ARG A 213 -6.99 3.43 -17.61
C ARG A 213 -6.42 2.16 -16.98
N SER A 214 -7.23 1.30 -16.34
CA SER A 214 -6.73 0.17 -15.54
C SER A 214 -6.12 -0.99 -16.34
N THR A 215 -6.11 -0.92 -17.68
CA THR A 215 -5.16 -1.69 -18.51
C THR A 215 -3.71 -1.16 -18.42
N SER A 216 -3.48 -0.05 -17.72
CA SER A 216 -2.21 0.69 -17.64
C SER A 216 -1.93 1.41 -16.30
N ASP A 217 -2.77 1.24 -15.27
CA ASP A 217 -2.56 1.89 -13.95
C ASP A 217 -2.18 0.85 -12.89
N PRO A 218 -0.88 0.69 -12.60
CA PRO A 218 -0.45 -0.27 -11.60
C PRO A 218 -0.98 0.10 -10.23
N TYR A 219 -1.24 1.35 -9.84
CA TYR A 219 -1.44 1.68 -8.43
C TYR A 219 -2.83 1.37 -7.84
N ALA A 220 -3.73 0.66 -8.53
CA ALA A 220 -5.14 0.50 -8.18
C ALA A 220 -5.39 -0.50 -7.02
N TYR A 221 -4.43 -1.39 -6.76
CA TYR A 221 -4.51 -2.44 -5.74
C TYR A 221 -3.44 -2.33 -4.63
N ARG A 222 -3.01 -1.13 -4.21
CA ARG A 222 -2.20 -0.99 -2.98
C ARG A 222 -3.04 -1.38 -1.75
N LYS A 223 -2.91 -2.62 -1.29
CA LYS A 223 -3.33 -3.11 0.03
C LYS A 223 -2.06 -3.31 0.88
N SER A 224 -1.46 -2.22 1.36
CA SER A 224 -0.51 -2.34 2.47
C SER A 224 -1.30 -2.55 3.77
N SER A 225 -1.48 -3.81 4.16
CA SER A 225 -2.00 -4.22 5.47
C SER A 225 -0.84 -4.44 6.43
N TRP A 226 -0.89 -3.75 7.57
CA TRP A 226 -0.61 -4.13 8.98
C TRP A 226 0.35 -5.24 9.39
N ASP A 227 0.60 -6.21 8.54
CA ASP A 227 1.23 -7.46 8.90
C ASP A 227 2.74 -7.34 8.60
N ASP A 228 3.45 -6.73 9.56
CA ASP A 228 4.89 -6.71 9.87
C ASP A 228 5.95 -6.62 8.74
N VAL A 229 7.00 -5.83 8.99
CA VAL A 229 8.36 -6.27 9.42
C VAL A 229 9.22 -5.02 9.68
N GLY A 230 9.86 -4.95 10.85
CA GLY A 230 10.92 -3.97 11.15
C GLY A 230 12.12 -4.15 10.21
N LEU A 231 12.46 -3.10 9.46
CA LEU A 231 13.56 -3.07 8.49
C LEU A 231 14.83 -2.46 9.11
N ASP A 232 15.05 -2.74 10.39
CA ASP A 232 16.11 -2.13 11.18
C ASP A 232 17.43 -2.87 10.86
N GLY A 233 18.03 -2.52 9.72
CA GLY A 233 19.31 -3.09 9.27
C GLY A 233 19.52 -3.13 7.75
N VAL A 234 18.68 -2.48 6.96
CA VAL A 234 18.55 -2.85 5.55
C VAL A 234 19.16 -1.79 4.61
N SER A 235 20.37 -2.09 4.07
CA SER A 235 21.05 -1.29 3.03
C SER A 235 20.78 -1.83 1.62
N GLU A 236 20.41 -0.98 0.67
CA GLU A 236 20.13 -1.26 -0.76
C GLU A 236 21.35 -1.88 -1.50
N LYS A 237 21.54 -3.22 -1.41
CA LYS A 237 22.82 -3.87 -1.74
C LYS A 237 22.94 -4.45 -3.16
N ASP A 238 21.92 -5.13 -3.71
CA ASP A 238 22.06 -5.91 -4.96
C ASP A 238 21.09 -5.53 -6.10
N ARG A 239 21.08 -4.26 -6.51
CA ARG A 239 20.23 -3.74 -7.60
C ARG A 239 20.35 -4.54 -8.92
N LYS A 240 21.54 -5.01 -9.27
CA LYS A 240 21.77 -5.83 -10.48
C LYS A 240 21.04 -7.17 -10.42
N TRP A 241 20.96 -7.79 -9.24
CA TRP A 241 20.26 -9.06 -9.06
C TRP A 241 18.74 -8.87 -9.12
N ALA A 242 18.21 -7.81 -8.52
CA ALA A 242 16.79 -7.47 -8.62
C ALA A 242 16.34 -7.28 -10.09
N PHE A 243 17.11 -6.53 -10.88
CA PHE A 243 16.83 -6.34 -12.31
C PHE A 243 16.87 -7.65 -13.11
N ARG A 244 17.81 -8.56 -12.82
CA ARG A 244 17.82 -9.88 -13.46
C ARG A 244 16.61 -10.71 -13.08
N SER A 245 16.23 -10.70 -11.81
CA SER A 245 15.04 -11.42 -11.31
C SER A 245 13.76 -10.90 -11.95
N LEU A 246 13.65 -9.58 -12.14
CA LEU A 246 12.56 -8.95 -12.89
C LEU A 246 12.56 -9.31 -14.38
N LYS A 247 13.74 -9.39 -15.02
CA LYS A 247 13.84 -9.80 -16.43
C LYS A 247 13.39 -11.25 -16.63
N GLN A 248 13.70 -12.12 -15.67
CA GLN A 248 13.27 -13.53 -15.67
C GLN A 248 11.78 -13.69 -15.34
N ASN A 249 11.24 -12.77 -14.52
CA ASN A 249 9.86 -12.82 -14.03
C ASN A 249 9.19 -11.46 -14.28
N PRO A 250 8.91 -11.10 -15.55
CA PRO A 250 8.42 -9.77 -15.92
C PRO A 250 7.03 -9.46 -15.34
N SER A 251 6.25 -10.50 -15.03
CA SER A 251 4.94 -10.40 -14.36
C SER A 251 5.02 -9.75 -12.97
N LEU A 252 6.21 -9.65 -12.36
CA LEU A 252 6.40 -8.97 -11.07
C LEU A 252 6.34 -7.45 -11.14
N TYR A 253 6.58 -6.85 -12.31
CA TYR A 253 6.62 -5.40 -12.50
C TYR A 253 5.37 -4.67 -11.99
N PRO A 254 4.13 -5.15 -12.23
CA PRO A 254 2.91 -4.56 -11.68
C PRO A 254 2.65 -4.87 -10.20
N CYS A 255 3.55 -5.54 -9.46
CA CYS A 255 3.30 -5.86 -8.07
C CYS A 255 3.14 -4.62 -7.19
N LEU A 256 2.01 -4.54 -6.47
CA LEU A 256 1.65 -3.39 -5.63
C LEU A 256 1.71 -3.66 -4.14
N GLN A 257 2.21 -4.84 -3.77
CA GLN A 257 2.29 -5.25 -2.38
C GLN A 257 0.90 -5.30 -1.71
N CYS A 258 -0.09 -5.86 -2.40
CA CYS A 258 -1.48 -5.92 -1.95
C CYS A 258 -1.78 -7.00 -0.90
N GLY A 259 -0.89 -7.99 -0.74
CA GLY A 259 -1.05 -9.03 0.26
C GLY A 259 -2.15 -10.07 0.01
N THR A 260 -2.88 -10.02 -1.11
CA THR A 260 -3.84 -11.09 -1.48
C THR A 260 -3.16 -12.45 -1.55
N CYS A 261 -1.93 -12.51 -2.08
CA CYS A 261 -1.13 -13.73 -2.11
C CYS A 261 -0.78 -14.25 -0.70
N THR A 262 -0.67 -13.38 0.30
CA THR A 262 -0.38 -13.78 1.69
C THR A 262 -1.65 -14.24 2.39
N SER A 263 -2.79 -13.56 2.20
CA SER A 263 -4.05 -13.91 2.86
C SER A 263 -4.60 -15.26 2.45
N GLU A 264 -4.43 -15.63 1.19
CA GLU A 264 -4.89 -16.92 0.65
C GLU A 264 -3.84 -18.03 0.75
N CYS A 265 -2.65 -17.74 1.28
CA CYS A 265 -1.59 -18.74 1.37
C CYS A 265 -1.79 -19.65 2.59
N PRO A 266 -2.01 -20.97 2.40
CA PRO A 266 -2.20 -21.89 3.52
C PRO A 266 -0.98 -21.95 4.43
N VAL A 267 0.22 -21.87 3.85
CA VAL A 267 1.49 -21.89 4.60
C VAL A 267 1.63 -20.64 5.44
N SER A 268 1.25 -19.48 4.91
CA SER A 268 1.28 -18.24 5.69
C SER A 268 0.32 -18.31 6.88
N ILE A 269 -0.86 -18.90 6.71
CA ILE A 269 -1.85 -19.10 7.78
C ILE A 269 -1.31 -20.04 8.86
N VAL A 270 -0.82 -21.22 8.48
CA VAL A 270 -0.33 -22.24 9.41
C VAL A 270 0.91 -21.76 10.16
N THR A 271 1.81 -21.07 9.46
CA THR A 271 3.04 -20.51 10.06
C THR A 271 2.83 -19.17 10.74
N LYS A 272 1.57 -18.70 10.85
CA LYS A 272 1.20 -17.42 11.48
C LYS A 272 1.98 -16.22 10.93
N GLY A 273 2.22 -16.21 9.61
CA GLY A 273 2.89 -15.13 8.89
C GLY A 273 4.41 -15.23 8.84
N ASN A 274 5.02 -16.26 9.46
CA ASN A 274 6.48 -16.49 9.32
C ASN A 274 6.86 -16.75 7.86
N TYR A 275 6.04 -17.49 7.11
CA TYR A 275 6.07 -17.48 5.66
C TYR A 275 5.19 -16.37 5.10
N ASN A 276 5.74 -15.51 4.23
CA ASN A 276 5.00 -14.38 3.68
C ASN A 276 5.38 -14.09 2.21
N PRO A 277 4.57 -14.52 1.24
CA PRO A 277 4.93 -14.37 -0.17
C PRO A 277 4.97 -12.89 -0.62
N ARG A 278 4.11 -12.02 -0.07
CA ARG A 278 4.17 -10.57 -0.30
C ARG A 278 5.53 -10.00 0.10
N ARG A 279 6.00 -10.34 1.31
CA ARG A 279 7.31 -9.90 1.82
C ARG A 279 8.43 -10.38 0.90
N ASN A 280 8.40 -11.64 0.49
CA ASN A 280 9.44 -12.21 -0.36
C ASN A 280 9.53 -11.48 -1.72
N ILE A 281 8.39 -11.12 -2.32
CA ILE A 281 8.38 -10.29 -3.54
C ILE A 281 9.01 -8.93 -3.28
N LEU A 282 8.65 -8.25 -2.19
CA LEU A 282 9.24 -6.95 -1.86
C LEU A 282 10.76 -7.06 -1.68
N THR A 283 11.20 -8.09 -0.98
CA THR A 283 12.61 -8.40 -0.76
C THR A 283 13.34 -8.63 -2.09
N THR A 284 12.70 -9.29 -3.07
CA THR A 284 13.22 -9.43 -4.44
C THR A 284 13.32 -8.08 -5.15
N LEU A 285 12.26 -7.28 -5.13
CA LEU A 285 12.19 -5.97 -5.80
C LEU A 285 13.20 -4.96 -5.24
N LEU A 286 13.46 -5.02 -3.94
CA LEU A 286 14.43 -4.16 -3.27
C LEU A 286 15.87 -4.69 -3.35
N GLY A 287 16.08 -5.87 -3.93
CA GLY A 287 17.41 -6.44 -4.15
C GLY A 287 18.07 -6.99 -2.89
N TYR A 288 17.31 -7.51 -1.94
CA TYR A 288 17.84 -8.17 -0.75
C TYR A 288 18.03 -9.68 -0.98
N LYS A 289 18.93 -10.00 -1.91
CA LYS A 289 19.22 -11.37 -2.34
C LYS A 289 19.53 -12.30 -1.16
N ASP A 290 20.41 -11.87 -0.27
CA ASP A 290 20.90 -12.72 0.83
C ASP A 290 19.79 -13.09 1.83
N LEU A 291 18.79 -12.22 2.04
CA LEU A 291 17.65 -12.54 2.90
C LEU A 291 16.77 -13.67 2.34
N LEU A 292 16.75 -13.84 1.03
CA LEU A 292 15.96 -14.87 0.35
C LEU A 292 16.75 -16.16 0.15
N LEU A 293 18.04 -16.06 -0.22
CA LEU A 293 18.83 -17.21 -0.65
C LEU A 293 19.76 -17.78 0.43
N LYS A 294 20.01 -17.03 1.51
CA LYS A 294 20.81 -17.46 2.67
C LYS A 294 20.04 -17.38 3.99
N GLY A 295 18.78 -16.96 3.93
CA GLY A 295 17.89 -16.90 5.09
C GLY A 295 17.41 -18.28 5.52
N ASP A 296 16.41 -18.30 6.39
CA ASP A 296 15.67 -19.51 6.78
C ASP A 296 15.06 -20.19 5.54
N ASP A 297 15.17 -21.51 5.44
CA ASP A 297 14.62 -22.30 4.33
C ASP A 297 13.14 -21.99 4.10
N LEU A 298 12.38 -21.75 5.18
CA LEU A 298 10.97 -21.42 5.11
C LEU A 298 10.70 -20.24 4.18
N VAL A 299 11.61 -19.26 4.09
CA VAL A 299 11.44 -18.03 3.30
C VAL A 299 11.12 -18.32 1.84
N ILE A 300 11.77 -19.30 1.21
CA ILE A 300 11.51 -19.66 -0.20
C ILE A 300 10.92 -21.08 -0.34
N TRP A 301 11.37 -22.02 0.48
CA TRP A 301 10.95 -23.43 0.44
C TRP A 301 9.62 -23.67 1.16
N GLY A 302 9.08 -22.68 1.86
CA GLY A 302 7.70 -22.69 2.34
C GLY A 302 6.66 -22.66 1.22
N CYS A 303 7.00 -22.25 0.00
CA CYS A 303 6.06 -22.29 -1.13
C CYS A 303 5.75 -23.74 -1.53
N THR A 304 4.49 -24.14 -1.43
CA THR A 304 4.01 -25.48 -1.85
C THR A 304 3.60 -25.56 -3.32
N ASP A 305 3.81 -24.48 -4.09
CA ASP A 305 3.49 -24.39 -5.51
C ASP A 305 2.00 -24.73 -5.81
N CYS A 306 1.09 -24.35 -4.91
CA CYS A 306 -0.35 -24.61 -5.06
C CYS A 306 -1.08 -23.67 -6.04
N HIS A 307 -0.37 -22.69 -6.63
CA HIS A 307 -0.87 -21.70 -7.58
C HIS A 307 -2.01 -20.78 -7.11
N THR A 308 -2.57 -20.95 -5.91
CA THR A 308 -3.65 -20.09 -5.40
C THR A 308 -3.31 -18.62 -5.54
N CYS A 309 -2.08 -18.23 -5.21
CA CYS A 309 -1.64 -16.85 -5.27
C CYS A 309 -1.56 -16.25 -6.68
N ASN A 310 -1.38 -17.08 -7.73
CA ASN A 310 -1.46 -16.64 -9.12
C ASN A 310 -2.92 -16.34 -9.47
N GLU A 311 -3.82 -17.27 -9.17
CA GLU A 311 -5.25 -17.19 -9.46
C GLU A 311 -5.94 -15.99 -8.78
N VAL A 312 -5.58 -15.73 -7.51
CA VAL A 312 -6.19 -14.64 -6.75
C VAL A 312 -5.49 -13.29 -6.97
N CYS A 313 -4.41 -13.23 -7.75
CA CYS A 313 -3.66 -12.01 -7.96
C CYS A 313 -4.45 -11.02 -8.83
N PRO A 314 -4.82 -9.83 -8.31
CA PRO A 314 -5.55 -8.85 -9.11
C PRO A 314 -4.70 -8.18 -10.21
N GLN A 315 -3.41 -8.50 -10.28
CA GLN A 315 -2.46 -8.01 -11.27
C GLN A 315 -1.99 -9.11 -12.22
N GLY A 316 -2.51 -10.34 -12.11
CA GLY A 316 -2.11 -11.47 -12.96
C GLY A 316 -0.62 -11.79 -12.84
N ILE A 317 -0.08 -11.77 -11.62
CA ILE A 317 1.33 -12.08 -11.38
C ILE A 317 1.47 -13.58 -11.20
N GLU A 318 2.41 -14.17 -11.94
CA GLU A 318 2.82 -15.57 -11.77
C GLU A 318 3.82 -15.68 -10.61
N LEU A 319 3.31 -15.73 -9.37
CA LEU A 319 4.15 -15.76 -8.18
C LEU A 319 4.91 -17.09 -8.05
N THR A 320 4.29 -18.20 -8.43
CA THR A 320 4.95 -19.52 -8.41
C THR A 320 6.22 -19.54 -9.24
N ASP A 321 6.25 -18.85 -10.38
CA ASP A 321 7.43 -18.79 -11.26
C ASP A 321 8.57 -18.03 -10.58
N LEU A 322 8.25 -16.95 -9.86
CA LEU A 322 9.24 -16.28 -9.01
C LEU A 322 9.79 -17.25 -7.96
N PHE A 323 8.94 -17.96 -7.22
CA PHE A 323 9.41 -18.88 -6.18
C PHE A 323 10.23 -20.04 -6.76
N ALA A 324 9.84 -20.60 -7.91
CA ALA A 324 10.62 -21.59 -8.63
C ALA A 324 11.99 -21.03 -9.06
N SER A 325 12.03 -19.81 -9.59
CA SER A 325 13.27 -19.12 -9.95
C SER A 325 14.18 -18.92 -8.72
N LEU A 326 13.63 -18.51 -7.57
CA LEU A 326 14.39 -18.34 -6.33
C LEU A 326 14.90 -19.67 -5.77
N LYS A 327 14.09 -20.73 -5.79
CA LYS A 327 14.49 -22.11 -5.41
C LYS A 327 15.66 -22.59 -6.28
N ASN A 328 15.58 -22.39 -7.61
CA ASN A 328 16.66 -22.72 -8.53
C ASN A 328 17.96 -21.96 -8.23
N GLN A 329 17.86 -20.67 -7.90
CA GLN A 329 19.02 -19.86 -7.52
C GLN A 329 19.62 -20.30 -6.18
N SER A 330 18.79 -20.72 -5.22
CA SER A 330 19.23 -21.27 -3.94
C SER A 330 19.99 -22.60 -4.14
N ILE A 331 19.48 -23.51 -4.96
CA ILE A 331 20.16 -24.76 -5.32
C ILE A 331 21.50 -24.49 -5.99
N ALA A 332 21.56 -23.55 -6.95
CA ALA A 332 22.81 -23.18 -7.64
C ALA A 332 23.88 -22.57 -6.70
N LEU A 333 23.50 -22.16 -5.49
CA LEU A 333 24.41 -21.69 -4.44
C LEU A 333 24.74 -22.78 -3.41
N GLY A 334 24.29 -24.01 -3.59
CA GLY A 334 24.43 -25.10 -2.61
C GLY A 334 23.58 -24.90 -1.35
N LYS A 335 22.49 -24.14 -1.43
CA LYS A 335 21.63 -23.75 -0.29
C LYS A 335 20.22 -24.35 -0.33
N GLY A 336 20.03 -25.44 -1.07
CA GLY A 336 18.75 -26.18 -1.04
C GLY A 336 18.64 -27.10 0.18
N PRO A 337 17.42 -27.49 0.59
CA PRO A 337 17.18 -28.45 1.67
C PRO A 337 17.66 -29.88 1.34
N ASP A 338 18.03 -30.64 2.37
CA ASP A 338 18.48 -32.05 2.26
C ASP A 338 17.50 -32.92 1.50
N TYR A 339 16.23 -32.87 1.88
CA TYR A 339 15.19 -33.71 1.27
C TYR A 339 15.02 -33.49 -0.24
N ILE A 340 15.33 -32.30 -0.77
CA ILE A 340 15.27 -32.04 -2.22
C ILE A 340 16.46 -32.69 -2.93
N ILE A 341 17.65 -32.61 -2.33
CA ILE A 341 18.88 -33.18 -2.91
C ILE A 341 18.82 -34.72 -2.85
N GLU A 342 18.39 -35.29 -1.73
CA GLU A 342 18.17 -36.74 -1.60
C GLU A 342 17.16 -37.27 -2.62
N GLN A 343 16.07 -36.52 -2.84
CA GLN A 343 15.08 -36.87 -3.86
C GLN A 343 15.68 -36.82 -5.27
N ALA A 344 16.55 -35.84 -5.56
CA ALA A 344 17.24 -35.73 -6.84
C ALA A 344 18.25 -36.87 -7.05
N ILE A 345 19.02 -37.25 -6.03
CA ILE A 345 19.92 -38.41 -6.05
C ILE A 345 19.12 -39.68 -6.35
N THR A 346 18.00 -39.87 -5.63
CA THR A 346 17.12 -41.03 -5.83
C THR A 346 16.63 -41.14 -7.28
N ILE A 347 16.23 -40.02 -7.89
CA ILE A 347 15.82 -39.96 -9.30
C ILE A 347 17.00 -40.22 -10.23
N PHE A 348 18.18 -39.68 -9.93
CA PHE A 348 19.37 -39.89 -10.75
C PHE A 348 19.81 -41.36 -10.77
N ASP A 349 19.76 -42.04 -9.63
CA ASP A 349 20.21 -43.43 -9.49
C ASP A 349 19.18 -44.44 -10.00
N ASN A 350 17.89 -44.15 -9.85
CA ASN A 350 16.82 -45.14 -10.07
C ASN A 350 15.86 -44.75 -11.20
N ALA A 351 15.98 -43.56 -11.79
CA ALA A 351 15.01 -42.97 -12.70
C ALA A 351 13.56 -42.92 -12.15
N LYS A 352 13.40 -43.02 -10.83
CA LYS A 352 12.13 -42.96 -10.10
C LYS A 352 12.29 -42.08 -8.87
N ALA A 353 11.27 -41.28 -8.57
CA ALA A 353 11.23 -40.54 -7.30
C ALA A 353 11.03 -41.49 -6.11
N ILE A 354 10.26 -42.57 -6.31
CA ILE A 354 10.03 -43.61 -5.33
C ILE A 354 10.37 -44.95 -5.99
N PRO A 355 11.59 -45.48 -5.78
CA PRO A 355 11.99 -46.78 -6.32
C PRO A 355 11.09 -47.91 -5.76
N SER A 356 10.86 -48.95 -6.57
CA SER A 356 10.06 -50.08 -6.09
C SER A 356 10.81 -50.87 -5.03
N GLN A 357 10.07 -51.38 -4.05
CA GLN A 357 10.58 -52.23 -2.98
C GLN A 357 9.91 -53.60 -3.05
N PRO A 358 10.56 -54.67 -2.56
CA PRO A 358 9.96 -56.01 -2.57
C PRO A 358 8.56 -56.09 -1.92
N ALA A 359 8.30 -55.26 -0.91
CA ALA A 359 6.98 -55.16 -0.28
C ALA A 359 5.90 -54.57 -1.23
N ILE A 360 6.27 -53.57 -2.04
CA ILE A 360 5.38 -52.97 -3.04
C ILE A 360 5.05 -54.01 -4.12
N GLU A 361 6.06 -54.70 -4.67
CA GLU A 361 5.84 -55.70 -5.71
C GLU A 361 5.02 -56.90 -5.22
N ARG A 362 5.27 -57.39 -4.01
CA ARG A 362 4.43 -58.44 -3.40
C ARG A 362 2.97 -58.00 -3.30
N ARG A 363 2.73 -56.77 -2.82
CA ARG A 363 1.37 -56.24 -2.70
C ARG A 363 0.69 -56.07 -4.07
N ARG A 364 1.44 -55.68 -5.10
CA ARG A 364 0.92 -55.59 -6.47
C ARG A 364 0.51 -56.97 -7.00
N GLN A 365 1.31 -58.00 -6.75
CA GLN A 365 1.01 -59.39 -7.14
C GLN A 365 -0.24 -59.91 -6.42
N GLU A 366 -0.36 -59.68 -5.11
CA GLU A 366 -1.57 -60.02 -4.33
C GLU A 366 -2.85 -59.38 -4.90
N LEU A 367 -2.72 -58.16 -5.44
CA LEU A 367 -3.81 -57.41 -6.07
C LEU A 367 -4.00 -57.74 -7.56
N GLY A 368 -3.22 -58.67 -8.12
CA GLY A 368 -3.29 -59.05 -9.54
C GLY A 368 -2.91 -57.93 -10.51
N LEU A 369 -2.10 -56.95 -10.07
CA LEU A 369 -1.69 -55.83 -10.91
C LEU A 369 -0.56 -56.23 -11.87
N PRO A 370 -0.50 -55.67 -13.10
CA PRO A 370 0.55 -55.96 -14.06
C PRO A 370 1.93 -55.49 -13.57
N ALA A 371 3.00 -56.08 -14.11
CA ALA A 371 4.37 -55.62 -13.82
C ALA A 371 4.57 -54.16 -14.25
N VAL A 372 5.30 -53.37 -13.46
CA VAL A 372 5.63 -51.98 -13.79
C VAL A 372 6.76 -51.99 -14.82
N SER A 373 6.63 -51.21 -15.89
CA SER A 373 7.71 -51.03 -16.86
C SER A 373 8.93 -50.39 -16.18
N GLU A 374 10.11 -50.98 -16.38
CA GLU A 374 11.35 -50.38 -15.87
C GLU A 374 11.78 -49.19 -16.73
N PRO A 375 12.16 -48.06 -16.12
CA PRO A 375 12.62 -46.88 -16.84
C PRO A 375 14.03 -47.11 -17.38
N ASN A 376 14.37 -46.37 -18.44
CA ASN A 376 15.74 -46.34 -18.97
C ASN A 376 16.62 -45.43 -18.09
N ILE A 377 17.32 -46.02 -17.12
CA ILE A 377 18.16 -45.29 -16.17
C ILE A 377 19.27 -44.51 -16.89
N SER A 378 19.93 -45.13 -17.87
CA SER A 378 21.05 -44.51 -18.60
C SER A 378 20.63 -43.27 -19.37
N GLU A 379 19.45 -43.29 -19.99
CA GLU A 379 18.88 -42.14 -20.69
C GLU A 379 18.59 -40.98 -19.73
N VAL A 380 17.94 -41.25 -18.60
CA VAL A 380 17.66 -40.23 -17.57
C VAL A 380 18.95 -39.65 -17.02
N GLN A 381 19.94 -40.47 -16.68
CA GLN A 381 21.25 -40.02 -16.20
C GLN A 381 21.96 -39.14 -17.24
N THR A 382 21.89 -39.51 -18.52
CA THR A 382 22.46 -38.72 -19.62
C THR A 382 21.79 -37.35 -19.71
N LEU A 383 20.45 -37.29 -19.64
CA LEU A 383 19.69 -36.04 -19.65
C LEU A 383 20.03 -35.15 -18.43
N LEU A 384 20.01 -35.71 -17.22
CA LEU A 384 20.29 -34.96 -15.99
C LEU A 384 21.74 -34.45 -15.96
N THR A 385 22.70 -35.22 -16.48
CA THR A 385 24.10 -34.79 -16.63
C THR A 385 24.21 -33.65 -17.63
N ASN A 386 23.59 -33.77 -18.80
CA ASN A 386 23.61 -32.72 -19.84
C ASN A 386 22.91 -31.42 -19.39
N LEU A 387 21.92 -31.51 -18.51
CA LEU A 387 21.24 -30.35 -17.91
C LEU A 387 22.01 -29.75 -16.70
N GLY A 388 23.18 -30.30 -16.35
CA GLY A 388 24.00 -29.85 -15.22
C GLY A 388 23.35 -30.10 -13.86
N ILE A 389 22.45 -31.09 -13.76
CA ILE A 389 21.81 -31.47 -12.49
C ILE A 389 22.77 -32.31 -11.65
N LYS A 390 23.59 -33.16 -12.28
CA LYS A 390 24.64 -33.93 -11.59
C LYS A 390 25.59 -33.02 -10.80
N ASP A 391 26.11 -31.97 -11.44
CA ASP A 391 26.99 -31.00 -10.78
C ASP A 391 26.31 -30.33 -9.57
N LYS A 392 25.00 -30.04 -9.66
CA LYS A 392 24.23 -29.44 -8.55
C LYS A 392 24.01 -30.38 -7.39
N ILE A 393 23.89 -31.68 -7.66
CA ILE A 393 23.84 -32.73 -6.62
C ILE A 393 25.20 -32.78 -5.91
N GLU A 394 26.28 -32.80 -6.70
CA GLU A 394 27.66 -32.90 -6.20
C GLU A 394 28.13 -31.68 -5.41
N LEU A 395 27.54 -30.49 -5.63
CA LEU A 395 27.83 -29.29 -4.82
C LEU A 395 27.56 -29.44 -3.31
N ARG A 396 26.87 -30.51 -2.90
CA ARG A 396 26.38 -30.69 -1.53
C ARG A 396 26.72 -32.04 -0.89
N THR A 397 27.20 -33.00 -1.68
CA THR A 397 27.82 -34.26 -1.22
C THR A 397 29.30 -34.06 -1.02
#